data_AF-A0A4R4PSK5-F1
#
_entry.id   AF-A0A4R4PSK5-F1
#
_cell.length_a   1.000
_cell.length_b   1.000
_cell.length_c   1.000
_cell.angle_alpha   90.00
_cell.angle_beta   90.00
_cell.angle_gamma   90.00
#
_symmetry.space_group_name_H-M   'P 1'
#
loop_
_entity.id
_entity.type
_entity.pdbx_description
1 polymer ?
#
loop_
_entity_poly.entity_id
_entity_poly.type
_entity_poly.pdbx_seq_one_letter_code
_entity_poly.pdbx_strand_id
1 'polypeptide(L)'
;MIGVIEALELGNWRKASRILHEAELFDAYLAATLMRVARAMSYRAIGEHSRAWTTLGGAAVQLRRRHPRLPCLEVNETGQIDDVPSWPGEVERLALPPKPAPGGDAELIFRAVRLIWREQQELSELFQRIAERSPELTPATHILVLAFVEYMCWVRHDPATWTKAAPVDEEAAAVEERIDALRDGLRAEFLRSATDLRRLRYPSAGEMSLMVWSNGGKYNGLQRLAILELARRPEPPWAGPGKPADCPSRLSSVNAWQFARAS
;
A
#
# COMPACT_ATOMS: atom_id res chain seq x y z
N MET A 1 21.01 -0.45 7.71
CA MET A 1 20.16 -0.69 6.51
C MET A 1 19.32 -1.97 6.59
N ILE A 2 19.89 -3.13 6.94
CA ILE A 2 19.14 -4.41 7.04
C ILE A 2 17.89 -4.30 7.93
N GLY A 3 18.02 -3.81 9.17
CA GLY A 3 16.89 -3.67 10.09
C GLY A 3 15.79 -2.69 9.63
N VAL A 4 16.10 -1.73 8.76
CA VAL A 4 15.10 -0.84 8.14
C VAL A 4 14.29 -1.61 7.10
N ILE A 5 14.97 -2.32 6.21
CA ILE A 5 14.35 -3.14 5.17
C ILE A 5 13.47 -4.22 5.81
N GLU A 6 13.95 -4.91 6.85
CA GLU A 6 13.16 -5.90 7.59
C GLU A 6 11.90 -5.29 8.21
N ALA A 7 12.02 -4.11 8.81
CA ALA A 7 10.86 -3.42 9.38
C ALA A 7 9.83 -3.09 8.28
N LEU A 8 10.26 -2.59 7.12
CA LEU A 8 9.37 -2.28 5.99
C LEU A 8 8.77 -3.54 5.33
N GLU A 9 9.55 -4.61 5.24
CA GLU A 9 9.06 -5.91 4.75
C GLU A 9 7.93 -6.44 5.64
N LEU A 10 8.01 -6.24 6.96
CA LEU A 10 6.95 -6.61 7.90
C LEU A 10 5.77 -5.63 7.94
N GLY A 11 5.89 -4.45 7.33
CA GLY A 11 4.87 -3.40 7.37
C GLY A 11 5.08 -2.32 8.42
N ASN A 12 6.14 -2.40 9.24
CA ASN A 12 6.41 -1.46 10.33
C ASN A 12 7.21 -0.23 9.83
N TRP A 13 6.54 0.59 9.02
CA TRP A 13 7.12 1.81 8.46
C TRP A 13 7.50 2.83 9.54
N ARG A 14 6.82 2.87 10.70
CA ARG A 14 7.17 3.75 11.83
C ARG A 14 8.56 3.47 12.39
N LYS A 15 8.84 2.19 12.67
CA LYS A 15 10.16 1.74 13.14
C LYS A 15 11.23 2.05 12.09
N ALA A 16 10.92 1.79 10.81
CA ALA A 16 11.84 2.09 9.71
C ALA A 16 12.17 3.59 9.62
N SER A 17 11.14 4.47 9.63
CA SER A 17 11.31 5.92 9.61
C SER A 17 12.14 6.42 10.78
N ARG A 18 11.93 5.88 11.99
CA ARG A 18 12.74 6.25 13.17
C ARG A 18 14.21 5.90 13.00
N ILE A 19 14.51 4.66 12.62
CA ILE A 19 15.89 4.21 12.40
C ILE A 19 16.57 5.06 11.32
N LEU A 20 15.84 5.42 10.26
CA LEU A 20 16.38 6.25 9.17
C LEU A 20 16.66 7.71 9.57
N HIS A 21 16.03 8.24 10.62
CA HIS A 21 16.31 9.59 11.12
C HIS A 21 17.40 9.61 12.21
N GLU A 22 17.48 8.56 13.03
CA GLU A 22 18.41 8.51 14.17
C GLU A 22 19.79 7.97 13.80
N ALA A 23 19.92 7.19 12.74
CA ALA A 23 21.18 6.54 12.38
C ALA A 23 22.06 7.41 11.48
N GLU A 24 23.38 7.37 11.70
CA GLU A 24 24.34 7.71 10.65
C GLU A 24 24.27 6.63 9.56
N LEU A 25 23.66 6.99 8.44
CA LEU A 25 23.37 6.04 7.36
C LEU A 25 24.55 5.96 6.40
N PHE A 26 25.13 4.77 6.29
CA PHE A 26 26.25 4.48 5.38
C PHE A 26 25.90 4.71 3.89
N ASP A 27 24.63 4.56 3.52
CA ASP A 27 24.13 4.85 2.17
C ASP A 27 22.93 5.80 2.21
N ALA A 28 23.20 7.09 2.04
CA ALA A 28 22.19 8.15 2.02
C ALA A 28 21.18 8.00 0.86
N TYR A 29 21.59 7.43 -0.27
CA TYR A 29 20.70 7.25 -1.43
C TYR A 29 19.68 6.15 -1.18
N LEU A 30 20.15 5.00 -0.68
CA LEU A 30 19.26 3.91 -0.31
C LEU A 30 18.36 4.30 0.85
N ALA A 31 18.89 5.03 1.84
CA ALA A 31 18.09 5.57 2.95
C ALA A 31 16.96 6.49 2.48
N ALA A 32 17.25 7.45 1.61
CA ALA A 32 16.22 8.33 1.04
C ALA A 32 15.17 7.57 0.22
N THR A 33 15.58 6.50 -0.48
CA THR A 33 14.66 5.61 -1.20
C THR A 33 13.74 4.86 -0.23
N LEU A 34 14.29 4.25 0.82
CA LEU A 34 13.50 3.55 1.85
C LEU A 34 12.60 4.49 2.65
N MET A 35 13.01 5.75 2.83
CA MET A 35 12.17 6.78 3.43
C MET A 35 10.93 7.05 2.57
N ARG A 36 11.09 7.14 1.24
CA ARG A 36 9.94 7.27 0.33
C ARG A 36 9.02 6.06 0.43
N VAL A 37 9.56 4.85 0.53
CA VAL A 37 8.73 3.65 0.72
C VAL A 37 7.96 3.74 2.05
N ALA A 38 8.62 4.10 3.15
CA ALA A 38 7.96 4.28 4.44
C ALA A 38 6.82 5.32 4.38
N ARG A 39 7.04 6.44 3.67
CA ARG A 39 6.00 7.47 3.44
C ARG A 39 4.85 6.97 2.57
N ALA A 40 5.13 6.17 1.55
CA ALA A 40 4.06 5.58 0.76
C ALA A 40 3.18 4.64 1.59
N MET A 41 3.80 3.84 2.48
CA MET A 41 3.07 2.97 3.41
C MET A 41 2.23 3.79 4.39
N SER A 42 2.73 4.92 4.87
CA SER A 42 1.95 5.80 5.74
C SER A 42 0.77 6.47 5.02
N TYR A 43 0.95 6.89 3.75
CA TYR A 43 -0.15 7.38 2.92
C TYR A 43 -1.22 6.31 2.69
N ARG A 44 -0.84 5.04 2.47
CA ARG A 44 -1.82 3.93 2.40
C ARG A 44 -2.57 3.76 3.71
N ALA A 45 -1.88 3.84 4.85
CA ALA A 45 -2.51 3.70 6.16
C ALA A 45 -3.59 4.76 6.43
N ILE A 46 -3.45 5.97 5.87
CA ILE A 46 -4.44 7.06 6.00
C ILE A 46 -5.40 7.17 4.79
N GLY A 47 -5.39 6.19 3.88
CA GLY A 47 -6.29 6.13 2.73
C GLY A 47 -5.92 7.04 1.55
N GLU A 48 -4.71 7.57 1.49
CA GLU A 48 -4.18 8.39 0.38
C GLU A 48 -3.41 7.54 -0.65
N HIS A 49 -4.10 6.56 -1.24
CA HIS A 49 -3.59 5.64 -2.24
C HIS A 49 -2.95 6.32 -3.46
N SER A 50 -3.51 7.43 -3.95
CA SER A 50 -2.94 8.20 -5.07
C SER A 50 -1.55 8.75 -4.74
N ARG A 51 -1.38 9.25 -3.51
CA ARG A 51 -0.08 9.76 -3.03
C ARG A 51 0.89 8.63 -2.74
N ALA A 52 0.39 7.50 -2.22
CA ALA A 52 1.21 6.31 -2.05
C ALA A 52 1.78 5.82 -3.39
N TRP A 53 0.93 5.75 -4.43
CA TRP A 53 1.31 5.33 -5.78
C TRP A 53 2.42 6.19 -6.38
N THR A 54 2.22 7.51 -6.38
CA THR A 54 3.21 8.47 -6.90
C THR A 54 4.51 8.48 -6.09
N THR A 55 4.42 8.29 -4.77
CA THR A 55 5.60 8.23 -3.88
C THR A 55 6.44 6.97 -4.13
N LEU A 56 5.81 5.81 -4.34
CA LEU A 56 6.50 4.57 -4.75
C LEU A 56 7.15 4.71 -6.12
N GLY A 57 6.47 5.38 -7.06
CA GLY A 57 7.05 5.78 -8.34
C GLY A 57 8.34 6.57 -8.20
N GLY A 58 8.33 7.60 -7.34
CA GLY A 58 9.51 8.39 -7.03
C GLY A 58 10.64 7.55 -6.41
N ALA A 59 10.32 6.57 -5.56
CA ALA A 59 11.30 5.64 -5.01
C ALA A 59 11.92 4.75 -6.10
N ALA A 60 11.10 4.23 -7.03
CA ALA A 60 11.56 3.44 -8.17
C ALA A 60 12.50 4.25 -9.08
N VAL A 61 12.12 5.49 -9.44
CA VAL A 61 12.96 6.40 -10.24
C VAL A 61 14.29 6.65 -9.55
N GLN A 62 14.27 6.93 -8.25
CA GLN A 62 15.49 7.22 -7.48
C GLN A 62 16.44 6.02 -7.46
N LEU A 63 15.90 4.81 -7.27
CA LEU A 63 16.70 3.60 -7.26
C LEU A 63 17.27 3.27 -8.64
N ARG A 64 16.48 3.43 -9.71
CA ARG A 64 16.92 3.23 -11.10
C ARG A 64 18.00 4.24 -11.51
N ARG A 65 17.90 5.51 -11.10
CA ARG A 65 18.94 6.52 -11.37
C ARG A 65 20.30 6.09 -10.81
N ARG A 66 20.32 5.49 -9.61
CA ARG A 66 21.54 4.97 -8.98
C ARG A 66 22.00 3.64 -9.60
N HIS A 67 21.06 2.81 -10.04
CA HIS A 67 21.29 1.49 -10.63
C HIS A 67 20.58 1.35 -11.99
N PRO A 68 21.13 1.93 -13.09
CA PRO A 68 20.42 2.01 -14.38
C PRO A 68 20.12 0.68 -15.05
N ARG A 69 20.80 -0.40 -14.62
CA ARG A 69 20.61 -1.77 -15.13
C ARG A 69 19.44 -2.51 -14.48
N LEU A 70 18.75 -1.91 -13.51
CA LEU A 70 17.57 -2.53 -12.91
C LEU A 70 16.47 -2.70 -13.97
N PRO A 71 15.88 -3.90 -14.08
CA PRO A 71 14.83 -4.14 -15.06
C PRO A 71 13.58 -3.35 -14.65
N CYS A 72 12.87 -2.81 -15.63
CA CYS A 72 11.61 -2.10 -15.44
C CYS A 72 10.52 -2.86 -16.20
N LEU A 73 9.29 -2.80 -15.69
CA LEU A 73 8.16 -3.35 -16.43
C LEU A 73 7.92 -2.45 -17.65
N GLU A 74 7.94 -3.06 -18.83
CA GLU A 74 7.76 -2.32 -20.07
C GLU A 74 6.29 -1.90 -20.23
N VAL A 75 6.11 -0.67 -20.72
CA VAL A 75 4.84 -0.22 -21.25
C VAL A 75 4.74 -0.84 -22.65
N ASN A 76 3.77 -1.72 -22.85
CA ASN A 76 3.42 -2.29 -24.15
C ASN A 76 3.01 -1.22 -25.16
N GLU A 77 2.92 -1.62 -26.43
CA GLU A 77 2.71 -0.73 -27.58
C GLU A 77 1.42 0.10 -27.51
N THR A 78 0.48 -0.25 -26.63
CA THR A 78 -0.77 0.50 -26.42
C THR A 78 -0.68 1.58 -25.33
N GLY A 79 0.51 1.80 -24.76
CA GLY A 79 0.66 2.66 -23.59
C GLY A 79 0.16 1.99 -22.30
N GLN A 80 0.07 0.66 -22.28
CA GLN A 80 -0.34 -0.12 -21.10
C GLN A 80 0.85 -0.91 -20.62
N ILE A 81 1.06 -1.06 -19.32
CA ILE A 81 2.09 -1.98 -18.84
C ILE A 81 1.51 -3.39 -18.97
N ASP A 82 2.22 -4.32 -19.62
CA ASP A 82 1.70 -5.68 -19.80
C ASP A 82 1.18 -6.24 -18.46
N ASP A 83 0.00 -6.83 -18.52
CA ASP A 83 -0.83 -7.35 -17.42
C ASP A 83 -1.53 -6.36 -16.46
N VAL A 84 -1.49 -5.02 -16.65
CA VAL A 84 -2.23 -4.08 -15.75
C VAL A 84 -2.75 -2.82 -16.50
N PRO A 85 -4.03 -2.39 -16.30
CA PRO A 85 -4.62 -1.22 -16.97
C PRO A 85 -3.79 0.08 -16.88
N SER A 86 -3.88 0.98 -17.87
CA SER A 86 -3.21 2.29 -17.84
C SER A 86 -3.83 3.23 -16.79
N TRP A 87 -3.00 3.88 -15.99
CA TRP A 87 -3.40 4.64 -14.78
C TRP A 87 -3.09 6.14 -14.88
N PRO A 88 -3.82 7.04 -14.18
CA PRO A 88 -3.49 8.46 -14.14
C PRO A 88 -2.11 8.69 -13.52
N GLY A 89 -1.18 9.28 -14.28
CA GLY A 89 0.18 9.55 -13.82
C GLY A 89 1.03 8.29 -13.77
N GLU A 90 1.29 7.69 -14.94
CA GLU A 90 2.23 6.57 -15.09
C GLU A 90 3.49 6.80 -14.24
N VAL A 91 3.73 5.86 -13.32
CA VAL A 91 4.92 5.87 -12.49
C VAL A 91 5.89 4.80 -12.96
N GLU A 92 7.17 5.04 -12.71
CA GLU A 92 8.21 4.03 -12.89
C GLU A 92 7.89 2.76 -12.10
N ARG A 93 7.82 1.61 -12.78
CA ARG A 93 7.60 0.30 -12.17
C ARG A 93 8.82 -0.57 -12.39
N LEU A 94 9.47 -0.95 -11.30
CA LEU A 94 10.61 -1.87 -11.36
C LEU A 94 10.06 -3.29 -11.61
N ALA A 95 10.72 -4.05 -12.47
CA ALA A 95 10.55 -5.49 -12.51
C ALA A 95 11.41 -6.11 -11.41
N LEU A 96 11.01 -7.28 -10.92
CA LEU A 96 11.80 -7.97 -9.90
C LEU A 96 13.03 -8.64 -10.55
N PRO A 97 14.27 -8.25 -10.19
CA PRO A 97 15.47 -8.91 -10.71
C PRO A 97 15.63 -10.32 -10.11
N PRO A 98 16.47 -11.19 -10.69
CA PRO A 98 16.79 -12.49 -10.10
C PRO A 98 17.43 -12.32 -8.72
N LYS A 99 17.12 -13.24 -7.79
CA LYS A 99 17.63 -13.22 -6.41
C LYS A 99 19.15 -13.40 -6.42
N PRO A 100 19.93 -12.44 -5.88
CA PRO A 100 21.38 -12.57 -5.78
C PRO A 100 21.78 -13.52 -4.64
N ALA A 101 23.06 -13.88 -4.58
CA ALA A 101 23.63 -14.59 -3.44
C ALA A 101 23.52 -13.73 -2.16
N PRO A 102 23.32 -14.36 -0.98
CA PRO A 102 23.17 -13.63 0.28
C PRO A 102 24.50 -13.01 0.76
N GLY A 103 24.41 -11.97 1.58
CA GLY A 103 25.53 -11.39 2.34
C GLY A 103 26.23 -10.19 1.68
N GLY A 104 25.62 -9.51 0.70
CA GLY A 104 26.26 -8.37 0.02
C GLY A 104 25.31 -7.25 -0.41
N ASP A 105 25.85 -6.17 -0.96
CA ASP A 105 25.09 -4.98 -1.40
C ASP A 105 24.01 -5.29 -2.44
N ALA A 106 24.29 -6.26 -3.32
CA ALA A 106 23.31 -6.73 -4.30
C ALA A 106 22.05 -7.29 -3.63
N GLU A 107 22.18 -7.95 -2.49
CA GLU A 107 21.03 -8.44 -1.71
C GLU A 107 20.22 -7.28 -1.13
N LEU A 108 20.87 -6.25 -0.58
CA LEU A 108 20.19 -5.07 -0.05
C LEU A 108 19.38 -4.36 -1.14
N ILE A 109 19.99 -4.17 -2.31
CA ILE A 109 19.32 -3.58 -3.47
C ILE A 109 18.16 -4.46 -3.92
N PHE A 110 18.37 -5.78 -4.06
CA PHE A 110 17.30 -6.72 -4.41
C PHE A 110 16.12 -6.63 -3.43
N ARG A 111 16.38 -6.59 -2.13
CA ARG A 111 15.32 -6.48 -1.12
C ARG A 111 14.57 -5.15 -1.21
N ALA A 112 15.28 -4.04 -1.47
CA ALA A 112 14.65 -2.74 -1.70
C ALA A 112 13.77 -2.73 -2.97
N VAL A 113 14.26 -3.31 -4.08
CA VAL A 113 13.47 -3.47 -5.32
C VAL A 113 12.24 -4.34 -5.06
N ARG A 114 12.41 -5.48 -4.39
CA ARG A 114 11.32 -6.41 -4.04
C ARG A 114 10.25 -5.72 -3.20
N LEU A 115 10.67 -4.90 -2.24
CA LEU A 115 9.77 -4.13 -1.39
C LEU A 115 8.94 -3.12 -2.20
N ILE A 116 9.58 -2.31 -3.07
CA ILE A 116 8.90 -1.37 -3.96
C ILE A 116 7.94 -2.12 -4.89
N TRP A 117 8.42 -3.19 -5.52
CA TRP A 117 7.63 -4.04 -6.41
C TRP A 117 6.38 -4.57 -5.70
N ARG A 118 6.52 -5.14 -4.49
CA ARG A 118 5.38 -5.66 -3.71
C ARG A 118 4.34 -4.58 -3.46
N GLU A 119 4.76 -3.42 -2.95
CA GLU A 119 3.83 -2.32 -2.64
C GLU A 119 3.14 -1.78 -3.91
N GLN A 120 3.85 -1.74 -5.04
CA GLN A 120 3.27 -1.40 -6.33
C GLN A 120 2.28 -2.47 -6.83
N GLN A 121 2.58 -3.76 -6.69
CA GLN A 121 1.67 -4.83 -7.12
C GLN A 121 0.38 -4.84 -6.29
N GLU A 122 0.49 -4.65 -4.98
CA GLU A 122 -0.68 -4.60 -4.11
C GLU A 122 -1.61 -3.42 -4.43
N LEU A 123 -1.05 -2.24 -4.71
CA LEU A 123 -1.85 -1.10 -5.16
C LEU A 123 -2.43 -1.37 -6.57
N SER A 124 -1.66 -1.99 -7.46
CA SER A 124 -2.14 -2.37 -8.79
C SER A 124 -3.34 -3.32 -8.69
N GLU A 125 -3.28 -4.31 -7.81
CA GLU A 125 -4.40 -5.23 -7.59
C GLU A 125 -5.61 -4.53 -6.95
N LEU A 126 -5.39 -3.65 -5.96
CA LEU A 126 -6.47 -2.83 -5.42
C LEU A 126 -7.19 -2.08 -6.54
N PHE A 127 -6.44 -1.51 -7.48
CA PHE A 127 -7.01 -0.75 -8.58
C PHE A 127 -7.71 -1.65 -9.62
N GLN A 128 -7.14 -2.81 -9.94
CA GLN A 128 -7.79 -3.82 -10.79
C GLN A 128 -9.13 -4.25 -10.18
N ARG A 129 -9.17 -4.49 -8.87
CA ARG A 129 -10.41 -4.83 -8.15
C ARG A 129 -11.45 -3.74 -8.23
N ILE A 130 -11.07 -2.46 -8.28
CA ILE A 130 -12.04 -1.38 -8.51
C ILE A 130 -12.74 -1.54 -9.87
N ALA A 131 -12.03 -2.04 -10.88
CA ALA A 131 -12.59 -2.31 -12.20
C ALA A 131 -13.43 -3.60 -12.25
N GLU A 132 -13.00 -4.66 -11.55
CA GLU A 132 -13.63 -5.99 -11.50
C GLU A 132 -14.84 -6.09 -10.56
N ARG A 133 -15.59 -4.99 -10.43
CA ARG A 133 -16.75 -4.89 -9.55
C ARG A 133 -17.78 -6.01 -9.83
N SER A 134 -18.25 -6.68 -8.78
CA SER A 134 -19.39 -7.58 -8.84
C SER A 134 -20.67 -6.85 -9.32
N PRO A 135 -21.46 -7.45 -10.24
CA PRO A 135 -22.70 -6.84 -10.72
C PRO A 135 -23.73 -6.59 -9.61
N GLU A 136 -23.65 -7.31 -8.49
CA GLU A 136 -24.57 -7.21 -7.34
C GLU A 136 -24.34 -5.95 -6.50
N LEU A 137 -23.15 -5.34 -6.58
CA LEU A 137 -22.79 -4.16 -5.79
C LEU A 137 -22.89 -2.90 -6.64
N THR A 138 -23.48 -1.85 -6.07
CA THR A 138 -23.39 -0.52 -6.69
C THR A 138 -21.93 -0.06 -6.73
N PRO A 139 -21.53 0.80 -7.69
CA PRO A 139 -20.14 1.28 -7.76
C PRO A 139 -19.68 1.95 -6.46
N ALA A 140 -20.57 2.68 -5.81
CA ALA A 140 -20.28 3.33 -4.53
C ALA A 140 -20.07 2.30 -3.41
N THR A 141 -20.94 1.30 -3.28
CA THR A 141 -20.81 0.24 -2.27
C THR A 141 -19.51 -0.53 -2.45
N HIS A 142 -19.12 -0.84 -3.70
CA HIS A 142 -17.88 -1.53 -4.00
C HIS A 142 -16.64 -0.76 -3.56
N ILE A 143 -16.57 0.55 -3.86
CA ILE A 143 -15.47 1.42 -3.42
C ILE A 143 -15.40 1.48 -1.89
N LEU A 144 -16.54 1.57 -1.20
CA LEU A 144 -16.59 1.55 0.27
C LEU A 144 -16.07 0.20 0.82
N VAL A 145 -16.48 -0.93 0.23
CA VAL A 145 -15.99 -2.26 0.63
C VAL A 145 -14.46 -2.34 0.50
N LEU A 146 -13.89 -1.91 -0.63
CA LEU A 146 -12.43 -1.91 -0.85
C LEU A 146 -11.69 -0.99 0.13
N ALA A 147 -12.22 0.21 0.39
CA ALA A 147 -11.69 1.13 1.39
C ALA A 147 -11.64 0.49 2.79
N PHE A 148 -12.64 -0.32 3.14
CA PHE A 148 -12.69 -1.03 4.42
C PHE A 148 -11.68 -2.16 4.49
N VAL A 149 -11.45 -2.88 3.39
CA VAL A 149 -10.40 -3.89 3.35
C VAL A 149 -9.02 -3.27 3.57
N GLU A 150 -8.71 -2.16 2.89
CA GLU A 150 -7.45 -1.44 3.13
C GLU A 150 -7.34 -0.98 4.60
N TYR A 151 -8.39 -0.41 5.18
CA TYR A 151 -8.43 -0.06 6.61
C TYR A 151 -8.14 -1.26 7.52
N MET A 152 -8.72 -2.43 7.25
CA MET A 152 -8.46 -3.63 8.05
C MET A 152 -6.99 -4.05 7.97
N CYS A 153 -6.42 -4.03 6.77
CA CYS A 153 -5.05 -4.46 6.51
C CYS A 153 -3.99 -3.48 7.00
N TRP A 154 -4.28 -2.18 7.08
CA TRP A 154 -3.29 -1.16 7.40
C TRP A 154 -3.42 -0.53 8.78
N VAL A 155 -4.62 -0.54 9.35
CA VAL A 155 -4.91 0.14 10.62
C VAL A 155 -5.40 -0.87 11.65
N ARG A 156 -6.53 -1.53 11.37
CA ARG A 156 -7.23 -2.34 12.37
C ARG A 156 -6.39 -3.49 12.90
N HIS A 157 -5.73 -4.23 12.01
CA HIS A 157 -4.96 -5.43 12.36
C HIS A 157 -3.44 -5.20 12.34
N ASP A 158 -3.00 -3.94 12.29
CA ASP A 158 -1.59 -3.59 12.43
C ASP A 158 -1.22 -3.34 13.90
N PRO A 159 -0.42 -4.21 14.54
CA PRO A 159 -0.02 -4.02 15.93
C PRO A 159 0.76 -2.71 16.15
N ALA A 160 1.50 -2.24 15.14
CA ALA A 160 2.27 -0.99 15.25
C ALA A 160 1.36 0.24 15.34
N THR A 161 0.12 0.14 14.86
CA THR A 161 -0.90 1.19 14.95
C THR A 161 -1.56 1.25 16.34
N TRP A 162 -1.41 0.20 17.14
CA TRP A 162 -1.95 0.14 18.50
C TRP A 162 -0.94 0.68 19.52
N THR A 163 0.33 0.73 19.14
CA THR A 163 1.43 1.27 19.93
C THR A 163 1.75 2.69 19.47
N LYS A 164 1.48 3.69 20.32
CA LYS A 164 1.83 5.09 20.01
C LYS A 164 3.35 5.24 19.86
N ALA A 165 3.79 5.64 18.68
CA ALA A 165 5.17 5.98 18.41
C ALA A 165 5.41 7.48 18.68
N ALA A 166 6.58 7.83 19.24
CA ALA A 166 7.01 9.23 19.24
C ALA A 166 7.28 9.66 17.78
N PRO A 167 6.67 10.76 17.30
CA PRO A 167 6.91 11.26 15.95
C PRO A 167 8.33 11.83 15.85
N VAL A 168 8.92 11.71 14.66
CA VAL A 168 10.30 12.13 14.39
C VAL A 168 10.40 13.52 13.75
N ASP A 169 9.32 13.98 13.12
CA ASP A 169 9.20 15.29 12.48
C ASP A 169 7.71 15.72 12.41
N GLU A 170 7.45 16.91 11.86
CA GLU A 170 6.09 17.47 11.73
C GLU A 170 5.19 16.65 10.79
N GLU A 171 5.75 16.12 9.69
CA GLU A 171 4.99 15.30 8.73
C GLU A 171 4.58 13.98 9.39
N ALA A 172 5.49 13.32 10.09
CA ALA A 172 5.25 12.13 10.87
C ALA A 172 4.24 12.39 12.00
N ALA A 173 4.31 13.54 12.67
CA ALA A 173 3.33 13.93 13.70
C ALA A 173 1.92 14.03 13.12
N ALA A 174 1.76 14.70 11.97
CA ALA A 174 0.46 14.82 11.30
C ALA A 174 -0.08 13.46 10.82
N VAL A 175 0.81 12.57 10.36
CA VAL A 175 0.44 11.21 9.98
C VAL A 175 -0.01 10.39 11.21
N GLU A 176 0.73 10.43 12.31
CA GLU A 176 0.36 9.70 13.54
C GLU A 176 -0.97 10.20 14.13
N GLU A 177 -1.20 11.51 14.15
CA GLU A 177 -2.48 12.09 14.59
C GLU A 177 -3.65 11.55 13.76
N ARG A 178 -3.48 11.46 12.43
CA ARG A 178 -4.50 10.91 11.55
C ARG A 178 -4.72 9.42 11.74
N ILE A 179 -3.69 8.66 12.07
CA ILE A 179 -3.82 7.23 12.35
C ILE A 179 -4.47 6.99 13.72
N ASP A 180 -4.14 7.79 14.73
CA ASP A 180 -4.84 7.77 16.03
C ASP A 180 -6.34 8.08 15.83
N ALA A 181 -6.67 9.07 15.00
CA ALA A 181 -8.06 9.38 14.63
C ALA A 181 -8.77 8.22 13.91
N LEU A 182 -8.04 7.45 13.08
CA LEU A 182 -8.54 6.24 12.42
C LEU A 182 -8.77 5.08 13.40
N ARG A 183 -7.92 4.93 14.41
CA ARG A 183 -8.08 3.93 15.48
C ARG A 183 -9.34 4.20 16.28
N ASP A 184 -9.59 5.46 16.61
CA ASP A 184 -10.65 5.87 17.54
C ASP A 184 -12.05 5.97 16.86
N GLY A 185 -12.17 5.48 15.61
CA GLY A 185 -13.45 5.11 14.99
C GLY A 185 -14.13 6.21 14.17
N LEU A 186 -13.42 6.84 13.22
CA LEU A 186 -13.96 7.98 12.48
C LEU A 186 -14.31 7.69 11.00
N ARG A 187 -15.62 7.82 10.75
CA ARG A 187 -16.26 7.94 9.43
C ARG A 187 -15.50 8.86 8.46
N ALA A 188 -14.95 9.98 8.94
CA ALA A 188 -14.32 10.99 8.09
C ALA A 188 -13.10 10.45 7.32
N GLU A 189 -12.23 9.70 7.99
CA GLU A 189 -11.03 9.14 7.35
C GLU A 189 -11.37 7.96 6.44
N PHE A 190 -12.39 7.19 6.78
CA PHE A 190 -12.96 6.21 5.86
C PHE A 190 -13.52 6.85 4.58
N LEU A 191 -14.23 7.97 4.71
CA LEU A 191 -14.71 8.75 3.55
C LEU A 191 -13.56 9.32 2.74
N ARG A 192 -12.45 9.69 3.38
CA ARG A 192 -11.24 10.12 2.68
C ARG A 192 -10.65 8.99 1.83
N SER A 193 -10.46 7.81 2.41
CA SER A 193 -10.03 6.59 1.70
C SER A 193 -10.92 6.29 0.51
N ALA A 194 -12.24 6.24 0.72
CA ALA A 194 -13.21 5.97 -0.33
C ALA A 194 -13.23 7.08 -1.41
N THR A 195 -13.06 8.35 -1.01
CA THR A 195 -12.96 9.48 -1.93
C THR A 195 -11.73 9.37 -2.81
N ASP A 196 -10.57 9.03 -2.24
CA ASP A 196 -9.34 8.85 -3.01
C ASP A 196 -9.45 7.69 -4.00
N LEU A 197 -9.97 6.53 -3.57
CA LEU A 197 -10.26 5.39 -4.46
C LEU A 197 -11.25 5.75 -5.57
N ARG A 198 -12.28 6.57 -5.26
CA ARG A 198 -13.23 7.06 -6.26
C ARG A 198 -12.54 7.99 -7.26
N ARG A 199 -11.70 8.91 -6.80
CA ARG A 199 -10.93 9.83 -7.66
C ARG A 199 -9.97 9.06 -8.57
N LEU A 200 -9.35 8.00 -8.07
CA LEU A 200 -8.51 7.12 -8.88
C LEU A 200 -9.30 6.49 -10.04
N ARG A 201 -10.53 6.02 -9.78
CA ARG A 201 -11.40 5.46 -10.82
C ARG A 201 -11.99 6.53 -11.75
N TYR A 202 -12.30 7.70 -11.19
CA TYR A 202 -12.97 8.80 -11.86
C TYR A 202 -12.24 10.11 -11.51
N PRO A 203 -11.22 10.52 -12.27
CA PRO A 203 -10.35 11.65 -11.91
C PRO A 203 -11.08 12.99 -11.73
N SER A 204 -12.20 13.17 -12.42
CA SER A 204 -13.06 14.36 -12.30
C SER A 204 -14.12 14.24 -11.20
N ALA A 205 -14.15 13.16 -10.42
CA ALA A 205 -15.11 12.99 -9.35
C ALA A 205 -14.81 13.92 -8.18
N GLY A 206 -15.85 14.65 -7.74
CA GLY A 206 -15.83 15.38 -6.49
C GLY A 206 -15.81 14.46 -5.25
N GLU A 207 -15.88 15.07 -4.07
CA GLU A 207 -15.89 14.33 -2.82
C GLU A 207 -17.08 13.38 -2.68
N MET A 208 -16.89 12.29 -1.95
CA MET A 208 -17.97 11.35 -1.70
C MET A 208 -19.02 11.99 -0.77
N SER A 209 -20.25 12.17 -1.25
CA SER A 209 -21.27 12.91 -0.52
C SER A 209 -21.77 12.14 0.71
N LEU A 210 -22.25 12.88 1.72
CA LEU A 210 -22.95 12.32 2.89
C LEU A 210 -24.11 11.37 2.52
N MET A 211 -24.76 11.59 1.37
CA MET A 211 -25.84 10.73 0.87
C MET A 211 -25.35 9.36 0.38
N VAL A 212 -24.15 9.27 -0.20
CA VAL A 212 -23.54 7.99 -0.58
C VAL A 212 -23.37 7.10 0.66
N TRP A 213 -23.05 7.72 1.80
CA TRP A 213 -22.93 7.02 3.07
C TRP A 213 -24.27 6.62 3.69
N SER A 214 -25.32 7.45 3.62
CA SER A 214 -26.65 7.06 4.13
C SER A 214 -27.25 5.86 3.38
N ASN A 215 -26.86 5.68 2.12
CA ASN A 215 -27.20 4.52 1.30
C ASN A 215 -26.24 3.32 1.47
N GLY A 216 -25.19 3.45 2.28
CA GLY A 216 -24.16 2.42 2.50
C GLY A 216 -24.61 1.24 3.37
N GLY A 217 -25.87 1.17 3.81
CA GLY A 217 -26.42 0.02 4.54
C GLY A 217 -25.77 -0.24 5.90
N LYS A 218 -25.59 0.83 6.71
CA LYS A 218 -25.24 0.79 8.15
C LYS A 218 -24.01 -0.08 8.49
N TYR A 219 -22.81 0.49 8.28
CA TYR A 219 -21.46 0.08 8.74
C TYR A 219 -21.16 -1.41 8.97
N ASN A 220 -21.88 -2.10 9.86
CA ASN A 220 -21.83 -3.55 10.04
C ASN A 220 -22.07 -4.33 8.73
N GLY A 221 -22.99 -3.86 7.88
CA GLY A 221 -23.22 -4.47 6.57
C GLY A 221 -21.99 -4.37 5.66
N LEU A 222 -21.40 -3.18 5.57
CA LEU A 222 -20.17 -2.94 4.80
C LEU A 222 -18.97 -3.71 5.35
N GLN A 223 -18.81 -3.71 6.68
CA GLN A 223 -17.76 -4.46 7.35
C GLN A 223 -17.90 -5.96 7.06
N ARG A 224 -19.12 -6.51 7.13
CA ARG A 224 -19.37 -7.91 6.79
C ARG A 224 -19.03 -8.20 5.33
N LEU A 225 -19.46 -7.34 4.40
CA LEU A 225 -19.12 -7.47 2.98
C LEU A 225 -17.61 -7.38 2.74
N ALA A 226 -16.90 -6.50 3.45
CA ALA A 226 -15.45 -6.38 3.38
C ALA A 226 -14.72 -7.59 3.95
N ILE A 227 -15.21 -8.16 5.05
CA ILE A 227 -14.71 -9.43 5.59
C ILE A 227 -14.89 -10.55 4.57
N LEU A 228 -16.07 -10.67 3.97
CA LEU A 228 -16.34 -11.68 2.93
C LEU A 228 -15.44 -11.47 1.71
N GLU A 229 -15.27 -10.22 1.26
CA GLU A 229 -14.38 -9.86 0.15
C GLU A 229 -12.92 -10.20 0.47
N LEU A 230 -12.48 -9.99 1.70
CA LEU A 230 -11.13 -10.35 2.15
C LEU A 230 -10.96 -11.87 2.30
N ALA A 231 -11.96 -12.59 2.79
CA ALA A 231 -11.93 -14.05 2.97
C ALA A 231 -11.90 -14.84 1.66
N ARG A 232 -12.41 -14.26 0.58
CA ARG A 232 -12.33 -14.80 -0.79
C ARG A 232 -10.93 -14.75 -1.39
N ARG A 233 -10.02 -13.96 -0.81
CA ARG A 233 -8.64 -13.87 -1.30
C ARG A 233 -7.88 -15.15 -0.96
N PRO A 234 -7.09 -15.72 -1.89
CA PRO A 234 -6.38 -16.98 -1.65
C PRO A 234 -5.30 -16.83 -0.57
N GLU A 235 -4.51 -15.76 -0.61
CA GLU A 235 -3.50 -15.42 0.40
C GLU A 235 -3.00 -13.97 0.23
N PRO A 236 -2.47 -13.33 1.30
CA PRO A 236 -1.71 -12.08 1.20
C PRO A 236 -0.19 -12.33 0.98
N PRO A 237 0.58 -11.44 0.30
CA PRO A 237 0.11 -10.29 -0.45
C PRO A 237 -0.61 -10.79 -1.70
N TRP A 238 -1.65 -10.07 -2.10
CA TRP A 238 -2.54 -10.52 -3.14
C TRP A 238 -1.76 -10.58 -4.46
N ALA A 239 -1.74 -11.76 -5.07
CA ALA A 239 -0.76 -12.13 -6.07
C ALA A 239 -1.40 -12.29 -7.44
N GLY A 240 -0.85 -11.62 -8.45
CA GLY A 240 -1.03 -11.99 -9.85
C GLY A 240 -0.13 -13.16 -10.27
N PRO A 241 -0.25 -13.62 -11.53
CA PRO A 241 0.66 -14.59 -12.14
C PRO A 241 2.13 -14.12 -12.05
N GLY A 242 3.09 -15.02 -11.82
CA GLY A 242 4.54 -14.71 -11.86
C GLY A 242 5.19 -14.29 -10.52
N LYS A 243 4.54 -14.57 -9.39
CA LYS A 243 5.05 -14.20 -8.05
C LYS A 243 6.34 -14.98 -7.68
N PRO A 244 7.38 -14.33 -7.12
CA PRO A 244 8.47 -15.05 -6.44
C PRO A 244 7.93 -15.72 -5.17
N ALA A 245 8.32 -16.98 -4.93
CA ALA A 245 7.90 -17.76 -3.75
C ALA A 245 8.29 -17.13 -2.39
N ASP A 246 9.26 -16.19 -2.38
CA ASP A 246 9.91 -15.68 -1.16
C ASP A 246 9.57 -14.21 -0.81
N CYS A 247 8.45 -13.63 -1.29
CA CYS A 247 8.10 -12.25 -0.92
C CYS A 247 7.35 -12.20 0.42
N PRO A 248 7.91 -11.60 1.48
CA PRO A 248 7.25 -11.56 2.79
C PRO A 248 5.96 -10.73 2.75
N SER A 249 4.89 -11.31 3.29
CA SER A 249 3.60 -10.66 3.51
C SER A 249 3.68 -9.71 4.70
N ARG A 250 2.99 -8.56 4.62
CA ARG A 250 2.84 -7.69 5.79
C ARG A 250 2.05 -8.43 6.88
N LEU A 251 2.54 -8.37 8.11
CA LEU A 251 1.92 -9.08 9.24
C LEU A 251 0.46 -8.67 9.43
N SER A 252 0.16 -7.38 9.30
CA SER A 252 -1.19 -6.84 9.43
C SER A 252 -2.17 -7.35 8.37
N SER A 253 -1.68 -7.54 7.13
CA SER A 253 -2.48 -8.08 6.03
C SER A 253 -2.72 -9.58 6.21
N VAL A 254 -1.73 -10.32 6.72
CA VAL A 254 -1.90 -11.72 7.15
C VAL A 254 -2.94 -11.83 8.27
N ASN A 255 -2.83 -11.02 9.31
CA ASN A 255 -3.75 -11.03 10.45
C ASN A 255 -5.19 -10.70 10.03
N ALA A 256 -5.38 -9.67 9.20
CA ALA A 256 -6.69 -9.30 8.69
C ALA A 256 -7.30 -10.43 7.85
N TRP A 257 -6.49 -11.08 7.00
CA TRP A 257 -6.94 -12.21 6.18
C TRP A 257 -7.31 -13.43 7.03
N GLN A 258 -6.47 -13.80 8.00
CA GLN A 258 -6.77 -14.90 8.94
C GLN A 258 -8.04 -14.63 9.74
N PHE A 259 -8.22 -13.41 10.25
CA PHE A 259 -9.45 -12.99 10.91
C PHE A 259 -10.67 -13.16 10.00
N ALA A 260 -10.57 -12.74 8.74
CA ALA A 260 -11.65 -12.85 7.77
C ALA A 260 -11.97 -14.31 7.41
N ARG A 261 -10.96 -15.19 7.33
CA ARG A 261 -11.13 -16.62 7.05
C ARG A 261 -11.77 -17.41 8.19
N ALA A 262 -11.70 -16.89 9.42
CA ALA A 262 -12.25 -17.52 10.62
C ALA A 262 -13.66 -17.02 10.99
N SER A 263 -14.17 -16.00 10.29
CA SER A 263 -15.48 -15.36 10.53
C SER A 263 -16.58 -15.94 9.64
#